data_AF-A0A2P7BQL7-F1
#
_entry.id   AF-A0A2P7BQL7-F1
#
_cell.length_a   1.000
_cell.length_b   1.000
_cell.length_c   1.000
_cell.angle_alpha   90.00
_cell.angle_beta   90.00
_cell.angle_gamma   90.00
#
_symmetry.space_group_name_H-M   'P 1'
#
loop_
_entity.id
_entity.type
_entity.pdbx_description
1 polymer ?
#
loop_
_entity_poly.entity_id
_entity_poly.type
_entity_poly.pdbx_seq_one_letter_code
_entity_poly.pdbx_strand_id
1 'polypeptide(L)'
;MAKRANLEVFMNDEFVSTSRADKSKKYLLGKNGWIFLDHDSNRVIDQITGRHVLDSRGIESWRSLIAERDAYVASTGAQHLMFVAPNKELVYSEQLPDWVEIAEQRPIHQIMAALGPSRASKVIYPLDEIRAGKAHGLTYPKTDTHWSGFGAYIGYLAFCNALSDCGIEPLRVEGSRLSFEEVPYVGDLGIKFEPPVSAPTLSARIEHAAGKLDFDNRIPNRGRIRVFVNKDATLPRCVMFGDSFGGNLLPFLKESFSTLVYVYGKTFDRELIEAYRPDVVLSEFVERFLIDPPVDTPTFSYASVVRTKLKLLSKDDLAHVKSQTGSVDLDLFPVRPVYDAILSAHEGKSIRPALIADLKKHHPNNPEAHHMISVELARLGERLDEARLFAERAVKAEPWNARARHQLALTLMRLERADKAEVELRKAIELDAGVDWWNYQLAQVLYRQQKYAPCIDCIKEYLDRRPDSSDAWQLLGRCYEALNDTEEAAEAFVHAADAKPDWTWPLLKLANLRVHSKTNPEQGLVATDRLLETLFHARQRAEVYILRSQLHEINGSREKAIEAALRSTELAPDWEWASKTLARLRAQETRQTSGVKPE
;
A
#
# COMPACT_ATOMS: atom_id res chain seq x y z
N MET A 1 20.16 5.82 28.86
CA MET A 1 20.29 7.17 28.29
C MET A 1 21.63 7.26 27.59
N ALA A 2 21.67 7.21 26.26
CA ALA A 2 22.89 7.45 25.50
C ALA A 2 23.35 8.91 25.72
N LYS A 3 24.65 9.12 25.96
CA LYS A 3 25.24 10.47 26.09
C LYS A 3 25.05 11.21 24.76
N ARG A 4 24.33 12.33 24.78
CA ARG A 4 24.17 13.24 23.62
C ARG A 4 25.25 14.32 23.69
N ALA A 5 25.86 14.68 22.58
CA ALA A 5 26.82 15.78 22.50
C ALA A 5 26.16 17.02 21.86
N ASN A 6 26.45 18.20 22.40
CA ASN A 6 26.09 19.47 21.74
C ASN A 6 26.97 19.66 20.50
N LEU A 7 26.37 20.18 19.42
CA LEU A 7 27.04 20.37 18.12
C LEU A 7 28.32 21.23 18.24
N GLU A 8 28.35 22.15 19.20
CA GLU A 8 29.52 22.99 19.53
C GLU A 8 30.70 22.19 20.12
N VAL A 9 30.44 21.07 20.80
CA VAL A 9 31.49 20.21 21.38
C VAL A 9 32.18 19.36 20.31
N PHE A 10 31.51 19.08 19.19
CA PHE A 10 32.05 18.27 18.09
C PHE A 10 32.99 19.04 17.16
N MET A 11 33.00 20.38 17.20
CA MET A 11 33.70 21.22 16.22
C MET A 11 34.93 21.95 16.78
N ASN A 12 35.37 21.63 18.00
CA ASN A 12 36.60 22.22 18.55
C ASN A 12 37.89 21.65 17.94
N ASP A 13 37.80 20.63 17.08
CA ASP A 13 38.92 20.16 16.27
C ASP A 13 38.52 20.17 14.78
N GLU A 14 39.24 20.99 14.01
CA GLU A 14 39.30 21.10 12.54
C GLU A 14 38.42 20.14 11.73
N PHE A 15 37.41 20.61 10.98
CA PHE A 15 37.00 20.03 9.67
C PHE A 15 35.88 20.88 9.03
N VAL A 16 36.24 21.99 8.38
CA VAL A 16 35.52 22.33 7.13
C VAL A 16 36.07 21.34 6.11
N SER A 17 35.24 20.42 5.63
CA SER A 17 35.63 19.53 4.54
C SER A 17 35.98 20.38 3.31
N THR A 18 37.27 20.59 3.08
CA THR A 18 37.83 21.14 1.83
C THR A 18 37.95 20.06 0.75
N SER A 19 37.52 18.83 1.03
CA SER A 19 37.71 17.68 0.14
C SER A 19 36.44 16.83 0.00
N ARG A 20 36.19 16.41 -1.25
CA ARG A 20 35.20 15.40 -1.70
C ARG A 20 35.36 13.99 -1.05
N ALA A 21 36.04 13.89 0.09
CA ALA A 21 36.87 12.72 0.40
C ALA A 21 36.15 11.50 0.97
N ASP A 22 34.88 11.59 1.37
CA ASP A 22 34.15 10.40 1.83
C ASP A 22 32.75 10.29 1.22
N LYS A 23 32.70 9.77 -0.01
CA LYS A 23 31.46 9.48 -0.76
C LYS A 23 30.56 8.44 -0.08
N SER A 24 31.04 7.75 0.96
CA SER A 24 30.22 6.80 1.72
C SER A 24 29.25 7.50 2.68
N LYS A 25 29.53 8.77 3.04
CA LYS A 25 28.72 9.55 3.96
C LYS A 25 27.62 10.30 3.20
N LYS A 26 26.37 10.02 3.57
CA LYS A 26 25.19 10.70 3.00
C LYS A 26 24.90 12.05 3.66
N TYR A 27 25.92 12.89 3.80
CA TYR A 27 25.84 14.26 4.32
C TYR A 27 27.05 15.09 3.88
N LEU A 28 26.91 16.41 3.88
CA LEU A 28 27.96 17.40 3.65
C LEU A 28 28.07 18.35 4.85
N LEU A 29 29.29 18.55 5.37
CA LEU A 29 29.53 19.52 6.43
C LEU A 29 29.63 20.93 5.84
N GLY A 30 28.76 21.81 6.32
CA GLY A 30 28.79 23.23 6.03
C GLY A 30 29.51 24.04 7.10
N LYS A 31 29.51 25.35 6.93
CA LYS A 31 30.05 26.33 7.89
C LYS A 31 29.19 26.35 9.15
N ASN A 32 29.75 26.84 10.26
CA ASN A 32 29.00 27.15 11.50
C ASN A 32 28.10 26.02 12.02
N GLY A 33 28.52 24.76 11.82
CA GLY A 33 27.83 23.58 12.33
C GLY A 33 26.59 23.17 11.52
N TRP A 34 26.46 23.64 10.27
CA TRP A 34 25.41 23.20 9.37
C TRP A 34 25.76 21.84 8.76
N ILE A 35 24.77 20.96 8.67
CA ILE A 35 24.90 19.65 8.03
C ILE A 35 23.91 19.60 6.89
N PHE A 36 24.36 19.32 5.68
CA PHE A 36 23.53 19.26 4.48
C PHE A 36 23.41 17.84 3.97
N LEU A 37 22.39 17.57 3.15
CA LEU A 37 22.28 16.30 2.45
C LEU A 37 23.24 16.29 1.26
N ASP A 38 23.99 15.20 1.11
CA ASP A 38 24.82 14.92 -0.07
C ASP A 38 24.91 13.41 -0.28
N HIS A 39 25.35 12.98 -1.46
CA HIS A 39 25.46 11.58 -1.87
C HIS A 39 24.16 10.78 -1.66
N ASP A 40 23.01 11.47 -1.74
CA ASP A 40 21.69 10.86 -1.69
C ASP A 40 21.28 10.31 -3.07
N SER A 41 20.25 9.47 -3.10
CA SER A 41 19.77 8.88 -4.34
C SER A 41 19.21 9.91 -5.33
N ASN A 42 18.82 11.10 -4.86
CA ASN A 42 18.31 12.16 -5.71
C ASN A 42 19.41 13.13 -6.14
N ARG A 43 20.65 13.00 -5.66
CA ARG A 43 21.80 13.83 -6.05
C ARG A 43 21.56 15.33 -5.84
N VAL A 44 21.11 15.72 -4.65
CA VAL A 44 20.72 17.12 -4.34
C VAL A 44 21.81 18.14 -4.67
N ILE A 45 23.08 17.86 -4.34
CA ILE A 45 24.21 18.76 -4.64
C ILE A 45 24.42 18.91 -6.15
N ASP A 46 24.24 17.86 -6.94
CA ASP A 46 24.34 17.97 -8.39
C ASP A 46 23.17 18.75 -8.98
N GLN A 47 21.97 18.66 -8.40
CA GLN A 47 20.84 19.48 -8.82
C GLN A 47 21.07 20.96 -8.54
N ILE A 48 21.47 21.33 -7.31
CA ILE A 48 21.64 22.74 -6.94
C ILE A 48 22.84 23.40 -7.62
N THR A 49 23.83 22.62 -8.07
CA THR A 49 24.99 23.11 -8.84
C THR A 49 24.78 23.01 -10.36
N GLY A 50 23.59 22.62 -10.82
CA GLY A 50 23.25 22.54 -12.25
C GLY A 50 23.91 21.35 -12.99
N ARG A 51 24.62 20.47 -12.29
CA ARG A 51 25.21 19.24 -12.86
C ARG A 51 24.18 18.15 -13.13
N HIS A 52 22.99 18.26 -12.54
CA HIS A 52 21.87 17.38 -12.80
C HIS A 52 20.58 18.19 -13.00
N VAL A 53 20.19 18.30 -14.25
CA VAL A 53 18.97 18.99 -14.70
C VAL A 53 18.11 18.02 -15.50
N LEU A 54 16.85 18.36 -15.75
CA LEU A 54 15.96 17.56 -16.57
C LEU A 54 16.39 17.61 -18.04
N ASP A 55 16.38 16.45 -18.71
CA ASP A 55 16.43 16.39 -20.17
C ASP A 55 15.07 16.77 -20.78
N SER A 56 14.99 16.92 -22.10
CA SER A 56 13.75 17.30 -22.78
C SER A 56 12.59 16.34 -22.50
N ARG A 57 12.86 15.05 -22.26
CA ARG A 57 11.83 14.06 -21.92
C ARG A 57 11.33 14.27 -20.49
N GLY A 58 12.22 14.52 -19.53
CA GLY A 58 11.85 14.79 -18.15
C GLY A 58 10.98 16.05 -18.02
N ILE A 59 11.32 17.10 -18.77
CA ILE A 59 10.49 18.33 -18.83
C ILE A 59 9.11 18.02 -19.41
N GLU A 60 9.06 17.27 -20.52
CA GLU A 60 7.80 16.90 -21.17
C GLU A 60 6.93 15.99 -20.29
N SER A 61 7.54 15.05 -19.56
CA SER A 61 6.86 14.18 -18.60
C SER A 61 6.19 14.98 -17.49
N TRP A 62 6.87 15.99 -16.92
CA TRP A 62 6.25 16.87 -15.93
C TRP A 62 5.12 17.72 -16.52
N ARG A 63 5.34 18.29 -17.72
CA ARG A 63 4.33 19.08 -18.43
C ARG A 63 3.06 18.27 -18.68
N SER A 64 3.22 17.05 -19.20
CA SER A 64 2.11 16.13 -19.47
C SER A 64 1.41 15.68 -18.19
N LEU A 65 2.17 15.26 -17.17
CA LEU A 65 1.61 14.86 -15.87
C LEU A 65 0.78 15.98 -15.24
N ILE A 66 1.31 17.21 -15.22
CA ILE A 66 0.60 18.35 -14.61
C ILE A 66 -0.66 18.67 -15.40
N ALA A 67 -0.61 18.66 -16.74
CA ALA A 67 -1.78 18.89 -17.58
C ALA A 67 -2.86 17.81 -17.39
N GLU A 68 -2.48 16.54 -17.29
CA GLU A 68 -3.40 15.43 -17.03
C GLU A 68 -4.05 15.53 -15.65
N ARG A 69 -3.26 15.87 -14.62
CA ARG A 69 -3.77 16.12 -13.27
C ARG A 69 -4.72 17.30 -13.23
N ASP A 70 -4.37 18.42 -13.87
CA ASP A 70 -5.22 19.59 -13.95
C ASP A 70 -6.55 19.26 -14.63
N ALA A 71 -6.51 18.56 -15.77
CA ALA A 71 -7.72 18.16 -16.51
C ALA A 71 -8.61 17.24 -15.68
N TYR A 72 -8.02 16.24 -15.02
CA TYR A 72 -8.76 15.32 -14.16
C TYR A 72 -9.38 16.04 -12.95
N VAL A 73 -8.61 16.83 -12.21
CA VAL A 73 -9.10 17.53 -11.01
C VAL A 73 -10.15 18.58 -11.36
N ALA A 74 -9.99 19.29 -12.49
CA ALA A 74 -11.01 20.19 -13.00
C ALA A 74 -12.32 19.45 -13.31
N SER A 75 -12.26 18.21 -13.82
CA SER A 75 -13.44 17.39 -14.07
C SER A 75 -14.22 17.00 -12.80
N THR A 76 -13.57 17.03 -11.63
CA THR A 76 -14.24 16.80 -10.34
C THR A 76 -14.78 18.09 -9.70
N GLY A 77 -14.57 19.24 -10.33
CA GLY A 77 -14.94 20.56 -9.80
C GLY A 77 -13.96 21.12 -8.76
N ALA A 78 -12.83 20.45 -8.53
CA ALA A 78 -11.81 20.85 -7.57
C ALA A 78 -10.72 21.73 -8.21
N GLN A 79 -9.92 22.40 -7.39
CA GLN A 79 -8.70 23.09 -7.83
C GLN A 79 -7.46 22.21 -7.59
N HIS A 80 -6.60 22.09 -8.61
CA HIS A 80 -5.29 21.44 -8.45
C HIS A 80 -4.21 22.49 -8.16
N LEU A 81 -3.48 22.28 -7.07
CA LEU A 81 -2.29 23.06 -6.72
C LEU A 81 -1.07 22.14 -6.63
N MET A 82 0.09 22.65 -7.05
CA MET A 82 1.37 21.98 -6.88
C MET A 82 2.21 22.79 -5.89
N PHE A 83 2.64 22.16 -4.82
CA PHE A 83 3.50 22.76 -3.81
C PHE A 83 4.88 22.10 -3.88
N VAL A 84 5.92 22.92 -3.96
CA VAL A 84 7.30 22.49 -4.00
C VAL A 84 8.04 23.06 -2.79
N ALA A 85 8.39 22.19 -1.83
CA ALA A 85 9.19 22.60 -0.70
C ALA A 85 10.67 22.78 -1.13
N PRO A 86 11.28 23.95 -0.88
CA PRO A 86 12.67 24.18 -1.23
C PRO A 86 13.61 23.31 -0.37
N ASN A 87 14.76 22.93 -0.95
CA ASN A 87 15.80 22.22 -0.19
C ASN A 87 16.54 23.17 0.77
N LYS A 88 16.98 22.64 1.92
CA LYS A 88 17.73 23.39 2.94
C LYS A 88 19.00 24.03 2.38
N GLU A 89 19.67 23.32 1.48
CA GLU A 89 20.88 23.73 0.78
C GLU A 89 20.69 25.06 0.03
N LEU A 90 19.47 25.34 -0.46
CA LEU A 90 19.14 26.58 -1.16
C LEU A 90 18.74 27.69 -0.17
N VAL A 91 18.03 27.33 0.89
CA VAL A 91 17.58 28.30 1.91
C VAL A 91 18.77 28.85 2.70
N TYR A 92 19.74 28.00 3.03
CA TYR A 92 20.95 28.33 3.78
C TYR A 92 22.22 28.18 2.94
N SER A 93 22.16 28.60 1.67
CA SER A 93 23.28 28.47 0.73
C SER A 93 24.54 29.18 1.19
N GLU A 94 24.41 30.24 1.98
CA GLU A 94 25.56 30.95 2.59
C GLU A 94 26.37 30.08 3.59
N GLN A 95 25.76 29.00 4.09
CA GLN A 95 26.38 28.07 5.03
C GLN A 95 26.98 26.84 4.33
N LEU A 96 26.80 26.68 3.01
CA LEU A 96 27.48 25.64 2.24
C LEU A 96 28.98 25.92 2.12
N PRO A 97 29.81 24.90 1.84
CA PRO A 97 31.21 25.10 1.46
C PRO A 97 31.35 26.01 0.23
N ASP A 98 32.43 26.78 0.16
CA ASP A 98 32.65 27.79 -0.89
C ASP A 98 32.72 27.22 -2.30
N TRP A 99 33.02 25.93 -2.46
CA TRP A 99 33.06 25.25 -3.75
C TRP A 99 31.66 24.91 -4.31
N VAL A 100 30.60 25.04 -3.49
CA VAL A 100 29.22 24.76 -3.92
C VAL A 100 28.63 26.04 -4.51
N GLU A 101 28.79 26.21 -5.81
CA GLU A 101 28.18 27.31 -6.56
C GLU A 101 26.73 26.96 -6.94
N ILE A 102 25.77 27.79 -6.52
CA ILE A 102 24.35 27.58 -6.82
C ILE A 102 24.07 27.96 -8.28
N ALA A 103 23.53 27.03 -9.04
CA ALA A 103 23.12 27.27 -10.41
C ALA A 103 21.82 28.09 -10.47
N GLU A 104 21.78 29.00 -11.44
CA GLU A 104 20.58 29.78 -11.76
C GLU A 104 19.45 28.88 -12.27
N GLN A 105 19.77 27.90 -13.12
CA GLN A 105 18.80 26.95 -13.69
C GLN A 105 18.83 25.61 -12.97
N ARG A 106 17.65 25.16 -12.52
CA ARG A 106 17.41 23.95 -11.73
C ARG A 106 16.12 23.27 -12.21
N PRO A 107 15.84 22.00 -11.87
CA PRO A 107 14.63 21.29 -12.31
C PRO A 107 13.32 22.06 -12.11
N ILE A 108 13.15 22.74 -10.96
CA ILE A 108 11.95 23.56 -10.71
C ILE A 108 11.78 24.69 -11.73
N HIS A 109 12.86 25.40 -12.08
CA HIS A 109 12.81 26.47 -13.07
C HIS A 109 12.50 25.94 -14.47
N GLN A 110 13.06 24.78 -14.84
CA GLN A 110 12.75 24.12 -16.11
C GLN A 110 11.27 23.71 -16.20
N ILE A 111 10.70 23.18 -15.11
CA ILE A 111 9.27 22.82 -15.05
C ILE A 111 8.41 24.08 -15.13
N MET A 112 8.67 25.10 -14.30
CA MET A 112 7.88 26.34 -14.30
C MET A 112 7.91 27.05 -15.66
N ALA A 113 9.07 27.08 -16.32
CA ALA A 113 9.20 27.64 -17.67
C ALA A 113 8.35 26.88 -18.72
N ALA A 114 8.17 25.57 -18.55
CA ALA A 114 7.41 24.72 -19.47
C ALA A 114 5.87 24.81 -19.30
N LEU A 115 5.37 25.29 -18.15
CA LEU A 115 3.94 25.31 -17.83
C LEU A 115 3.18 26.53 -18.38
N GLY A 116 3.88 27.54 -18.90
CA GLY A 116 3.30 28.82 -19.27
C GLY A 116 2.83 29.66 -18.06
N PRO A 117 2.66 30.99 -18.21
CA PRO A 117 2.53 31.89 -17.07
C PRO A 117 1.34 31.61 -16.16
N SER A 118 0.18 31.29 -16.74
CA SER A 118 -1.06 31.06 -15.97
C SER A 118 -1.03 29.79 -15.11
N ARG A 119 -0.29 28.76 -15.52
CA ARG A 119 -0.19 27.52 -14.73
C ARG A 119 1.02 27.53 -13.80
N ALA A 120 2.09 28.20 -14.20
CA ALA A 120 3.25 28.43 -13.35
C ALA A 120 2.88 29.21 -12.08
N SER A 121 1.92 30.15 -12.13
CA SER A 121 1.43 30.85 -10.94
C SER A 121 0.70 29.96 -9.93
N LYS A 122 0.27 28.75 -10.32
CA LYS A 122 -0.32 27.72 -9.44
C LYS A 122 0.72 26.71 -8.92
N VAL A 123 2.01 26.95 -9.18
CA VAL A 123 3.12 26.23 -8.56
C VAL A 123 3.64 27.07 -7.41
N ILE A 124 3.47 26.56 -6.19
CA ILE A 124 3.84 27.24 -4.96
C ILE A 124 5.27 26.83 -4.62
N TYR A 125 6.22 27.76 -4.75
CA TYR A 125 7.63 27.53 -4.47
C TYR A 125 8.20 28.64 -3.57
N PRO A 126 8.01 28.54 -2.24
CA PRO A 126 8.22 29.66 -1.32
C PRO A 126 9.69 29.82 -0.89
N LEU A 127 10.64 29.76 -1.82
CA LEU A 127 12.07 29.84 -1.49
C LEU A 127 12.44 31.19 -0.85
N ASP A 128 11.95 32.28 -1.42
CA ASP A 128 12.33 33.63 -0.99
C ASP A 128 11.64 34.02 0.32
N GLU A 129 10.37 33.62 0.51
CA GLU A 129 9.64 33.79 1.76
C GLU A 129 10.32 33.04 2.90
N ILE A 130 10.73 31.79 2.65
CA ILE A 130 11.44 30.97 3.64
C ILE A 130 12.84 31.54 3.93
N ARG A 131 13.54 32.09 2.94
CA ARG A 131 14.82 32.79 3.15
C ARG A 131 14.66 34.06 3.97
N ALA A 132 13.64 34.87 3.67
CA ALA A 132 13.32 36.07 4.45
C ALA A 132 12.98 35.71 5.90
N GLY A 133 12.28 34.59 6.12
CA GLY A 133 11.95 34.05 7.44
C GLY A 133 13.17 33.84 8.35
N LYS A 134 14.38 33.65 7.80
CA LYS A 134 15.61 33.51 8.60
C LYS A 134 15.87 34.69 9.53
N ALA A 135 15.33 35.87 9.24
CA ALA A 135 15.41 37.06 10.10
C ALA A 135 14.61 36.91 11.42
N HIS A 136 13.67 35.96 11.48
CA HIS A 136 12.73 35.78 12.58
C HIS A 136 12.90 34.44 13.31
N GLY A 137 13.66 33.50 12.75
CA GLY A 137 13.91 32.20 13.38
C GLY A 137 14.55 31.17 12.45
N LEU A 138 14.93 30.02 13.00
CA LEU A 138 15.43 28.89 12.23
C LEU A 138 14.29 28.28 11.39
N THR A 139 14.35 28.46 10.08
CA THR A 139 13.39 27.89 9.13
C THR A 139 13.72 26.43 8.83
N TYR A 140 14.97 26.01 9.04
CA TYR A 140 15.41 24.61 9.03
C TYR A 140 16.34 24.35 10.23
N PRO A 141 16.29 23.15 10.84
CA PRO A 141 17.29 22.71 11.80
C PRO A 141 18.65 22.46 11.11
N LYS A 142 19.74 22.74 11.81
CA LYS A 142 21.10 22.46 11.28
C LYS A 142 21.32 20.98 10.98
N THR A 143 20.66 20.09 11.72
CA THR A 143 20.88 18.63 11.73
C THR A 143 19.78 17.83 11.03
N ASP A 144 18.85 18.46 10.31
CA ASP A 144 17.76 17.77 9.61
C ASP A 144 17.58 18.27 8.17
N THR A 145 17.13 17.41 7.26
CA THR A 145 16.81 17.80 5.88
C THR A 145 15.49 18.57 5.74
N HIS A 146 14.55 18.40 6.67
CA HIS A 146 13.23 19.02 6.68
C HIS A 146 13.27 20.43 7.29
N TRP A 147 12.31 21.26 6.90
CA TRP A 147 12.07 22.54 7.56
C TRP A 147 11.68 22.34 9.04
N SER A 148 11.86 23.38 9.84
CA SER A 148 11.30 23.45 11.19
C SER A 148 9.78 23.63 11.13
N GLY A 149 9.11 23.55 12.29
CA GLY A 149 7.69 23.94 12.36
C GLY A 149 7.48 25.40 11.94
N PHE A 150 8.46 26.27 12.20
CA PHE A 150 8.46 27.65 11.73
C PHE A 150 8.62 27.78 10.22
N GLY A 151 9.55 27.04 9.60
CA GLY A 151 9.69 27.02 8.13
C GLY A 151 8.45 26.45 7.44
N ALA A 152 7.88 25.37 7.98
CA ALA A 152 6.63 24.79 7.50
C ALA A 152 5.46 25.77 7.60
N TYR A 153 5.41 26.59 8.66
CA TYR A 153 4.39 27.63 8.80
C TYR A 153 4.48 28.70 7.70
N ILE A 154 5.68 29.14 7.33
CA ILE A 154 5.87 30.07 6.21
C ILE A 154 5.40 29.43 4.89
N GLY A 155 5.74 28.17 4.66
CA GLY A 155 5.22 27.41 3.51
C GLY A 155 3.69 27.32 3.52
N TYR A 156 3.09 27.08 4.68
CA TYR A 156 1.64 27.09 4.87
C TYR A 156 1.01 28.45 4.53
N LEU A 157 1.62 29.58 4.92
CA LEU A 157 1.12 30.90 4.54
C LEU A 157 1.16 31.13 3.03
N ALA A 158 2.23 30.69 2.36
CA ALA A 158 2.31 30.74 0.89
C ALA A 158 1.21 29.90 0.24
N PHE A 159 0.92 28.72 0.80
CA PHE A 159 -0.20 27.89 0.35
C PHE A 159 -1.57 28.58 0.57
N CYS A 160 -1.79 29.22 1.72
CA CYS A 160 -3.03 29.97 1.98
C CYS A 160 -3.23 31.12 0.99
N ASN A 161 -2.16 31.85 0.64
CA ASN A 161 -2.23 32.90 -0.37
C ASN A 161 -2.60 32.33 -1.74
N ALA A 162 -1.98 31.23 -2.16
CA ALA A 162 -2.29 30.58 -3.43
C ALA A 162 -3.74 30.03 -3.49
N LEU A 163 -4.30 29.58 -2.36
CA LEU A 163 -5.71 29.23 -2.28
C LEU A 163 -6.62 30.45 -2.47
N SER A 164 -6.29 31.56 -1.80
CA SER A 164 -7.05 32.81 -1.88
C SER A 164 -7.06 33.32 -3.33
N ASP A 165 -5.93 33.24 -4.03
CA ASP A 165 -5.80 33.56 -5.46
C ASP A 165 -6.66 32.67 -6.37
N CYS A 166 -7.00 31.45 -5.91
CA CYS A 166 -7.91 30.54 -6.59
C CYS A 166 -9.38 30.71 -6.16
N GLY A 167 -9.69 31.71 -5.34
CA GLY A 167 -11.04 31.98 -4.84
C GLY A 167 -11.49 31.04 -3.71
N ILE A 168 -10.54 30.36 -3.05
CA ILE A 168 -10.81 29.50 -1.89
C ILE A 168 -10.20 30.18 -0.66
N GLU A 169 -11.03 30.57 0.29
CA GLU A 169 -10.57 31.22 1.53
C GLU A 169 -10.34 30.18 2.63
N PRO A 170 -9.08 29.82 2.97
CA PRO A 170 -8.81 28.92 4.08
C PRO A 170 -8.88 29.65 5.42
N LEU A 171 -9.30 28.97 6.48
CA LEU A 171 -9.08 29.45 7.84
C LEU A 171 -7.58 29.50 8.13
N ARG A 172 -7.01 30.69 8.29
CA ARG A 172 -5.58 30.88 8.60
C ARG A 172 -5.29 30.65 10.08
N VAL A 173 -4.23 29.91 10.38
CA VAL A 173 -3.73 29.74 11.76
C VAL A 173 -2.81 30.91 12.08
N GLU A 174 -3.25 31.86 12.90
CA GLU A 174 -2.50 33.07 13.20
C GLU A 174 -2.80 33.64 14.60
N GLY A 175 -2.10 34.71 14.96
CA GLY A 175 -2.30 35.44 16.21
C GLY A 175 -1.99 34.61 17.46
N SER A 176 -2.78 34.81 18.51
CA SER A 176 -2.59 34.15 19.82
C SER A 176 -2.79 32.63 19.80
N ARG A 177 -3.27 32.06 18.70
CA ARG A 177 -3.44 30.60 18.53
C ARG A 177 -2.15 29.88 18.18
N LEU A 178 -1.09 30.59 17.79
CA LEU A 178 0.15 30.01 17.32
C LEU A 178 1.33 30.50 18.15
N SER A 179 2.13 29.55 18.62
CA SER A 179 3.42 29.82 19.25
C SER A 179 4.50 28.91 18.67
N PHE A 180 5.75 29.34 18.79
CA PHE A 180 6.92 28.56 18.42
C PHE A 180 7.78 28.35 19.64
N GLU A 181 8.16 27.10 19.89
CA GLU A 181 9.03 26.71 20.99
C GLU A 181 10.33 26.17 20.43
N GLU A 182 11.44 26.66 20.96
CA GLU A 182 12.76 26.12 20.64
C GLU A 182 13.00 24.82 21.41
N VAL A 183 13.23 23.73 20.70
CA VAL A 183 13.47 22.41 21.29
C VAL A 183 14.73 21.76 20.70
N PRO A 184 15.49 20.97 21.49
CA PRO A 184 16.62 20.23 20.97
C PRO A 184 16.16 19.12 20.01
N TYR A 185 16.78 19.04 18.84
CA TYR A 185 16.37 18.13 17.78
C TYR A 185 17.58 17.49 17.11
N VAL A 186 17.58 16.15 17.04
CA VAL A 186 18.67 15.39 16.42
C VAL A 186 18.56 15.41 14.90
N GLY A 187 17.36 15.18 14.39
CA GLY A 187 17.09 15.14 12.96
C GLY A 187 17.74 13.97 12.20
N ASP A 188 17.36 13.83 10.93
CA ASP A 188 17.77 12.72 10.07
C ASP A 188 19.25 12.78 9.62
N LEU A 189 19.90 13.95 9.69
CA LEU A 189 21.34 14.08 9.45
C LEU A 189 22.13 13.94 10.76
N GLY A 190 21.66 14.50 11.87
CA GLY A 190 22.35 14.45 13.16
C GLY A 190 22.44 13.04 13.75
N ILE A 191 21.49 12.16 13.43
CA ILE A 191 21.52 10.74 13.84
C ILE A 191 22.65 9.94 13.16
N LYS A 192 23.28 10.47 12.11
CA LYS A 192 24.37 9.80 11.37
C LYS A 192 25.74 9.92 12.07
N PHE A 193 25.80 10.61 13.21
CA PHE A 193 27.01 10.84 13.99
C PHE A 193 27.01 9.94 15.22
N GLU A 194 28.20 9.59 15.71
CA GLU A 194 28.39 8.81 16.94
C GLU A 194 29.29 9.60 17.92
N PRO A 195 28.76 10.10 19.06
CA PRO A 195 27.34 10.06 19.43
C PRO A 195 26.46 10.95 18.53
N PRO A 196 25.14 10.72 18.49
CA PRO A 196 24.21 11.56 17.73
C PRO A 196 24.30 13.03 18.12
N VAL A 197 24.23 13.89 17.11
CA VAL A 197 24.38 15.33 17.23
C VAL A 197 23.00 16.00 17.16
N SER A 198 22.72 16.93 18.07
CA SER A 198 21.48 17.72 18.06
C SER A 198 21.72 19.21 17.91
N ALA A 199 20.77 19.90 17.29
CA ALA A 199 20.70 21.36 17.23
C ALA A 199 19.28 21.84 17.59
N PRO A 200 19.10 23.11 17.98
CA PRO A 200 17.78 23.68 18.18
C PRO A 200 16.93 23.66 16.91
N THR A 201 15.62 23.50 17.08
CA THR A 201 14.59 23.73 16.06
C THR A 201 13.40 24.46 16.66
N LEU A 202 12.67 25.21 15.83
CA LEU A 202 11.42 25.85 16.22
C LEU A 202 10.25 24.91 15.90
N SER A 203 9.65 24.33 16.95
CA SER A 203 8.45 23.52 16.85
C SER A 203 7.21 24.40 16.95
N ALA A 204 6.24 24.20 16.06
CA ALA A 204 4.99 24.94 16.09
C ALA A 204 4.02 24.31 17.10
N ARG A 205 3.35 25.16 17.88
CA ARG A 205 2.30 24.78 18.81
C ARG A 205 1.04 25.59 18.52
N ILE A 206 -0.05 24.88 18.26
CA ILE A 206 -1.36 25.47 17.98
C ILE A 206 -2.25 25.28 19.20
N GLU A 207 -2.62 26.39 19.84
CA GLU A 207 -3.55 26.41 20.95
C GLU A 207 -4.97 26.14 20.47
N HIS A 208 -5.70 25.32 21.22
CA HIS A 208 -7.09 24.94 20.92
C HIS A 208 -7.30 24.40 19.48
N ALA A 209 -6.41 23.51 19.03
CA ALA A 209 -6.51 22.89 17.70
C ALA A 209 -7.88 22.23 17.46
N ALA A 210 -8.55 22.64 16.39
CA ALA A 210 -9.89 22.17 16.01
C ALA A 210 -9.83 20.90 15.15
N GLY A 211 -8.82 20.77 14.30
CA GLY A 211 -8.60 19.62 13.43
C GLY A 211 -8.12 18.41 14.24
N LYS A 212 -8.86 17.31 14.17
CA LYS A 212 -8.56 16.06 14.88
C LYS A 212 -8.22 14.95 13.91
N LEU A 213 -7.28 14.08 14.30
CA LEU A 213 -6.99 12.85 13.57
C LEU A 213 -8.19 11.91 13.73
N ASP A 214 -8.86 11.62 12.62
CA ASP A 214 -9.98 10.69 12.56
C ASP A 214 -9.47 9.28 12.22
N PHE A 215 -8.53 9.19 11.28
CA PHE A 215 -7.99 7.93 10.80
C PHE A 215 -6.50 8.00 10.50
N ASP A 216 -5.79 6.90 10.77
CA ASP A 216 -4.40 6.67 10.36
C ASP A 216 -4.19 5.18 10.13
N ASN A 217 -3.82 4.78 8.91
CA ASN A 217 -3.56 3.37 8.60
C ASN A 217 -2.23 2.85 9.17
N ARG A 218 -1.42 3.72 9.79
CA ARG A 218 -0.14 3.41 10.46
C ARG A 218 0.94 2.77 9.59
N ILE A 219 0.74 2.72 8.28
CA ILE A 219 1.76 2.22 7.36
C ILE A 219 2.99 3.12 7.45
N PRO A 220 4.21 2.58 7.61
CA PRO A 220 5.40 3.41 7.69
C PRO A 220 5.69 4.07 6.33
N ASN A 221 5.97 5.37 6.27
CA ASN A 221 6.36 6.09 5.04
C ASN A 221 5.34 5.93 3.88
N ARG A 222 5.81 5.59 2.66
CA ARG A 222 4.96 5.47 1.47
C ARG A 222 3.79 4.51 1.68
N GLY A 223 2.59 4.97 1.36
CA GLY A 223 1.32 4.26 1.59
C GLY A 223 0.63 4.62 2.89
N ARG A 224 1.23 5.45 3.75
CA ARG A 224 0.52 5.99 4.92
C ARG A 224 -0.60 6.91 4.48
N ILE A 225 -1.79 6.70 5.02
CA ILE A 225 -2.95 7.55 4.79
C ILE A 225 -3.47 8.02 6.15
N ARG A 226 -3.64 9.33 6.28
CA ARG A 226 -4.20 9.98 7.46
C ARG A 226 -5.38 10.86 7.05
N VAL A 227 -6.45 10.80 7.82
CA VAL A 227 -7.64 11.64 7.63
C VAL A 227 -7.81 12.48 8.88
N PHE A 228 -7.94 13.78 8.68
CA PHE A 228 -8.23 14.73 9.73
C PHE A 228 -9.59 15.36 9.45
N VAL A 229 -10.37 15.56 10.52
CA VAL A 229 -11.69 16.18 10.46
C VAL A 229 -11.73 17.41 11.36
N ASN A 230 -12.34 18.47 10.86
CA ASN A 230 -12.67 19.67 11.61
C ASN A 230 -14.19 19.77 11.73
N LYS A 231 -14.67 20.24 12.90
CA LYS A 231 -16.10 20.37 13.17
C LYS A 231 -16.77 21.47 12.35
N ASP A 232 -16.00 22.43 11.87
CA ASP A 232 -16.50 23.46 10.98
C ASP A 232 -16.68 22.90 9.55
N ALA A 233 -17.92 22.55 9.24
CA ALA A 233 -18.30 21.99 7.94
C ALA A 233 -18.31 23.05 6.80
N THR A 234 -18.13 24.34 7.11
CA THR A 234 -18.06 25.40 6.09
C THR A 234 -16.69 25.51 5.43
N LEU A 235 -15.66 24.93 6.07
CA LEU A 235 -14.30 24.90 5.54
C LEU A 235 -14.20 24.00 4.30
N PRO A 236 -13.29 24.30 3.36
CA PRO A 236 -13.06 23.45 2.19
C PRO A 236 -12.53 22.07 2.59
N ARG A 237 -12.47 21.15 1.63
CA ARG A 237 -11.88 19.81 1.77
C ARG A 237 -10.64 19.68 0.90
N CYS A 238 -9.64 18.97 1.41
CA CYS A 238 -8.37 18.77 0.72
C CYS A 238 -7.98 17.29 0.68
N VAL A 239 -7.57 16.83 -0.49
CA VAL A 239 -6.79 15.59 -0.63
C VAL A 239 -5.39 15.96 -1.06
N MET A 240 -4.41 15.59 -0.25
CA MET A 240 -3.00 15.88 -0.43
C MET A 240 -2.21 14.61 -0.70
N PHE A 241 -1.48 14.58 -1.82
CA PHE A 241 -0.49 13.57 -2.16
C PHE A 241 0.89 14.19 -1.98
N GLY A 242 1.59 13.79 -0.92
CA GLY A 242 2.83 14.44 -0.51
C GLY A 242 3.91 13.50 -0.01
N ASP A 243 5.03 14.08 0.40
CA ASP A 243 6.12 13.39 1.06
C ASP A 243 6.25 13.81 2.53
N SER A 244 7.42 13.58 3.14
CA SER A 244 7.64 13.92 4.54
C SER A 244 7.53 15.42 4.83
N PHE A 245 7.83 16.31 3.86
CA PHE A 245 7.66 17.75 4.01
C PHE A 245 6.20 18.11 4.21
N GLY A 246 5.30 17.50 3.44
CA GLY A 246 3.86 17.64 3.63
C GLY A 246 3.39 17.22 5.02
N GLY A 247 4.08 16.26 5.65
CA GLY A 247 3.83 15.84 7.03
C GLY A 247 3.97 16.97 8.05
N ASN A 248 4.90 17.90 7.85
CA ASN A 248 5.11 19.06 8.71
C ASN A 248 4.10 20.20 8.46
N LEU A 249 3.37 20.19 7.34
CA LEU A 249 2.29 21.15 7.07
C LEU A 249 0.99 20.77 7.80
N LEU A 250 0.82 19.50 8.14
CA LEU A 250 -0.42 18.97 8.72
C LEU A 250 -0.91 19.66 10.00
N PRO A 251 -0.05 20.12 10.94
CA PRO A 251 -0.52 20.87 12.10
C PRO A 251 -1.39 22.07 11.69
N PHE A 252 -1.03 22.76 10.60
CA PHE A 252 -1.74 23.95 10.10
C PHE A 252 -2.88 23.58 9.15
N LEU A 253 -2.62 22.70 8.18
CA LEU A 253 -3.61 22.36 7.15
C LEU A 253 -4.89 21.76 7.75
N LYS A 254 -4.78 20.94 8.81
CA LYS A 254 -5.96 20.32 9.44
C LYS A 254 -6.91 21.36 10.09
N GLU A 255 -6.43 22.57 10.34
CA GLU A 255 -7.25 23.67 10.86
C GLU A 255 -7.99 24.39 9.72
N SER A 256 -7.41 24.42 8.52
CA SER A 256 -7.93 25.14 7.35
C SER A 256 -8.96 24.37 6.52
N PHE A 257 -9.13 23.06 6.76
CA PHE A 257 -10.04 22.20 6.01
C PHE A 257 -11.01 21.45 6.92
N SER A 258 -12.26 21.29 6.47
CA SER A 258 -13.28 20.46 7.13
C SER A 258 -12.90 18.98 7.09
N THR A 259 -12.27 18.55 5.99
CA THR A 259 -11.63 17.24 5.85
C THR A 259 -10.30 17.39 5.13
N LEU A 260 -9.23 16.89 5.76
CA LEU A 260 -7.90 16.79 5.16
C LEU A 260 -7.50 15.32 5.06
N VAL A 261 -7.33 14.84 3.84
CA VAL A 261 -6.75 13.52 3.57
C VAL A 261 -5.30 13.71 3.17
N TYR A 262 -4.38 13.23 4.00
CA TYR A 262 -2.96 13.21 3.69
C TYR A 262 -2.54 11.80 3.30
N VAL A 263 -2.00 11.68 2.09
CA VAL A 263 -1.42 10.46 1.55
C VAL A 263 0.07 10.66 1.43
N TYR A 264 0.84 9.82 2.14
CA TYR A 264 2.29 9.75 1.95
C TYR A 264 2.56 9.00 0.64
N GLY A 265 2.68 9.75 -0.43
CA GLY A 265 3.14 9.32 -1.74
C GLY A 265 2.73 10.29 -2.85
N LYS A 266 3.36 10.10 -4.01
CA LYS A 266 3.40 11.06 -5.10
C LYS A 266 2.38 10.82 -6.22
N THR A 267 1.74 9.65 -6.25
CA THR A 267 0.90 9.19 -7.36
C THR A 267 -0.57 9.49 -7.04
N PHE A 268 -1.34 10.00 -7.98
CA PHE A 268 -2.77 10.22 -7.75
C PHE A 268 -3.52 8.90 -7.61
N ASP A 269 -4.29 8.82 -6.54
CA ASP A 269 -5.31 7.80 -6.35
C ASP A 269 -6.67 8.44 -6.62
N ARG A 270 -7.21 8.11 -7.79
CA ARG A 270 -8.48 8.67 -8.26
C ARG A 270 -9.63 8.25 -7.36
N GLU A 271 -9.60 7.05 -6.80
CA GLU A 271 -10.63 6.57 -5.87
C GLU A 271 -10.67 7.43 -4.60
N LEU A 272 -9.52 7.86 -4.08
CA LEU A 272 -9.46 8.77 -2.93
C LEU A 272 -10.01 10.16 -3.27
N ILE A 273 -9.65 10.71 -4.43
CA ILE A 273 -10.16 12.02 -4.88
C ILE A 273 -11.68 11.96 -5.05
N GLU A 274 -12.20 10.91 -5.69
CA GLU A 274 -13.64 10.72 -5.90
C GLU A 274 -14.40 10.49 -4.58
N ALA A 275 -13.83 9.71 -3.65
CA ALA A 275 -14.47 9.39 -2.37
C ALA A 275 -14.60 10.63 -1.48
N TYR A 276 -13.54 11.44 -1.40
CA TYR A 276 -13.52 12.63 -0.55
C TYR A 276 -14.01 13.89 -1.25
N ARG A 277 -14.25 13.83 -2.57
CA ARG A 277 -14.71 14.91 -3.47
C ARG A 277 -14.10 16.28 -3.13
N PRO A 278 -12.79 16.41 -2.95
CA PRO A 278 -12.23 17.62 -2.33
C PRO A 278 -12.51 18.88 -3.13
N ASP A 279 -12.41 20.03 -2.48
CA ASP A 279 -12.40 21.34 -3.15
C ASP A 279 -10.98 21.65 -3.67
N VAL A 280 -9.97 21.06 -3.04
CA VAL A 280 -8.54 21.21 -3.39
C VAL A 280 -7.87 19.84 -3.47
N VAL A 281 -7.18 19.57 -4.58
CA VAL A 281 -6.20 18.47 -4.67
C VAL A 281 -4.81 19.08 -4.66
N LEU A 282 -3.99 18.69 -3.68
CA LEU A 282 -2.64 19.21 -3.48
C LEU A 282 -1.59 18.15 -3.84
N SER A 283 -0.81 18.41 -4.88
CA SER A 283 0.44 17.68 -5.14
C SER A 283 1.58 18.35 -4.38
N GLU A 284 2.17 17.68 -3.40
CA GLU A 284 3.29 18.22 -2.63
C GLU A 284 4.57 17.40 -2.89
N PHE A 285 5.67 18.12 -3.12
CA PHE A 285 6.98 17.54 -3.37
C PHE A 285 8.06 18.39 -2.72
N VAL A 286 9.10 17.76 -2.18
CA VAL A 286 10.37 18.45 -2.00
C VAL A 286 11.10 18.60 -3.34
N GLU A 287 11.74 19.74 -3.57
CA GLU A 287 12.35 20.10 -4.87
C GLU A 287 13.33 19.04 -5.39
N ARG A 288 14.08 18.37 -4.51
CA ARG A 288 15.02 17.30 -4.93
C ARG A 288 14.33 16.09 -5.58
N PHE A 289 13.02 15.94 -5.42
CA PHE A 289 12.25 14.87 -6.06
C PHE A 289 11.76 15.19 -7.47
N LEU A 290 12.00 16.41 -7.96
CA LEU A 290 11.55 16.83 -9.28
C LEU A 290 12.31 16.19 -10.44
N ILE A 291 13.38 15.45 -10.17
CA ILE A 291 14.13 14.72 -11.21
C ILE A 291 13.44 13.44 -11.69
N ASP A 292 12.42 12.99 -10.96
CA ASP A 292 11.68 11.75 -11.23
C ASP A 292 10.16 11.99 -11.11
N PRO A 293 9.48 12.36 -12.22
CA PRO A 293 8.04 12.55 -12.20
C PRO A 293 7.31 11.23 -11.90
N PRO A 294 6.28 11.24 -11.02
CA PRO A 294 5.46 10.05 -10.80
C PRO A 294 4.65 9.70 -12.06
N VAL A 295 4.29 8.42 -12.18
CA VAL A 295 3.38 7.94 -13.21
C VAL A 295 2.02 7.68 -12.58
N ASP A 296 1.01 8.45 -13.00
CA ASP A 296 -0.38 8.22 -12.63
C ASP A 296 -1.01 7.23 -13.61
N THR A 297 -1.67 6.20 -13.10
CA THR A 297 -2.47 5.28 -13.93
C THR A 297 -3.90 5.26 -13.42
N PRO A 298 -4.92 5.13 -14.29
CA PRO A 298 -6.31 5.07 -13.86
C PRO A 298 -6.61 3.94 -12.87
N THR A 299 -5.80 2.87 -12.90
CA THR A 299 -5.93 1.70 -12.03
C THR A 299 -5.08 1.76 -10.76
N PHE A 300 -4.29 2.82 -10.56
CA PHE A 300 -3.46 2.96 -9.37
C PHE A 300 -4.35 3.18 -8.14
N SER A 301 -4.05 2.48 -7.05
CA SER A 301 -4.74 2.62 -5.77
C SER A 301 -3.75 2.40 -4.64
N TYR A 302 -3.74 3.28 -3.64
CA TYR A 302 -2.91 3.11 -2.47
C TYR A 302 -3.28 1.89 -1.66
N ALA A 303 -4.47 1.32 -1.84
CA ALA A 303 -4.79 0.07 -1.19
C ALA A 303 -4.02 -1.13 -1.76
N SER A 304 -3.62 -1.12 -3.03
CA SER A 304 -2.72 -2.15 -3.55
C SER A 304 -1.32 -1.99 -2.95
N VAL A 305 -0.85 -0.74 -2.81
CA VAL A 305 0.42 -0.40 -2.15
C VAL A 305 0.42 -0.86 -0.69
N VAL A 306 -0.64 -0.55 0.06
CA VAL A 306 -0.80 -0.93 1.47
C VAL A 306 -0.82 -2.44 1.63
N ARG A 307 -1.65 -3.16 0.85
CA ARG A 307 -1.71 -4.63 0.89
C ARG A 307 -0.37 -5.29 0.59
N THR A 308 0.34 -4.80 -0.43
CA THR A 308 1.68 -5.31 -0.77
C THR A 308 2.65 -5.05 0.37
N LYS A 309 2.60 -3.85 0.97
CA LYS A 309 3.50 -3.47 2.04
C LYS A 309 3.28 -4.27 3.32
N LEU A 310 2.03 -4.52 3.70
CA LEU A 310 1.69 -5.32 4.88
C LEU A 310 2.27 -6.74 4.80
N LYS A 311 2.26 -7.35 3.61
CA LYS A 311 2.88 -8.67 3.37
C LYS A 311 4.41 -8.67 3.53
N LEU A 312 5.03 -7.50 3.40
CA LEU A 312 6.50 -7.34 3.43
C LEU A 312 7.00 -6.77 4.77
N LEU A 313 6.12 -6.39 5.70
CA LEU A 313 6.53 -5.88 7.00
C LEU A 313 7.18 -6.98 7.86
N SER A 314 8.15 -6.58 8.69
CA SER A 314 8.66 -7.46 9.73
C SER A 314 7.56 -7.82 10.74
N LYS A 315 7.73 -8.91 11.51
CA LYS A 315 6.75 -9.28 12.55
C LYS A 315 6.56 -8.15 13.57
N ASP A 316 7.63 -7.46 13.94
CA ASP A 316 7.59 -6.35 14.91
C ASP A 316 6.89 -5.13 14.34
N ASP A 317 7.18 -4.76 13.09
CA ASP A 317 6.50 -3.64 12.42
C ASP A 317 5.02 -3.94 12.20
N LEU A 318 4.68 -5.19 11.81
CA LEU A 318 3.30 -5.60 11.63
C LEU A 318 2.55 -5.62 12.98
N ALA A 319 3.18 -6.07 14.06
CA ALA A 319 2.63 -6.00 15.40
C ALA A 319 2.45 -4.55 15.86
N HIS A 320 3.41 -3.67 15.57
CA HIS A 320 3.31 -2.25 15.86
C HIS A 320 2.13 -1.61 15.12
N VAL A 321 2.00 -1.86 13.81
CA VAL A 321 0.86 -1.42 13.00
C VAL A 321 -0.45 -1.95 13.59
N LYS A 322 -0.58 -3.27 13.78
CA LYS A 322 -1.82 -3.90 14.29
C LYS A 322 -2.21 -3.42 15.68
N SER A 323 -1.24 -3.25 16.58
CA SER A 323 -1.50 -2.76 17.94
C SER A 323 -2.06 -1.33 17.98
N GLN A 324 -1.72 -0.51 16.99
CA GLN A 324 -2.15 0.89 16.90
C GLN A 324 -3.38 1.09 16.00
N THR A 325 -3.68 0.15 15.11
CA THR A 325 -4.90 0.16 14.27
C THR A 325 -6.07 -0.58 14.91
N GLY A 326 -5.86 -1.29 16.03
CA GLY A 326 -6.92 -2.01 16.74
C GLY A 326 -7.49 -3.18 15.93
N SER A 327 -8.82 -3.30 15.86
CA SER A 327 -9.54 -4.35 15.12
C SER A 327 -9.72 -4.07 13.62
N VAL A 328 -9.08 -3.02 13.08
CA VAL A 328 -9.15 -2.71 11.65
C VAL A 328 -8.46 -3.83 10.87
N ASP A 329 -9.25 -4.58 10.11
CA ASP A 329 -8.74 -5.57 9.18
C ASP A 329 -8.03 -4.86 8.01
N LEU A 330 -6.71 -4.96 8.01
CA LEU A 330 -5.83 -4.34 7.04
C LEU A 330 -5.79 -5.12 5.71
N ASP A 331 -6.23 -6.39 5.70
CA ASP A 331 -6.44 -7.18 4.48
C ASP A 331 -7.72 -6.74 3.75
N LEU A 332 -8.70 -6.23 4.51
CA LEU A 332 -9.91 -5.57 4.02
C LEU A 332 -9.68 -4.08 3.74
N PHE A 333 -8.45 -3.61 3.47
CA PHE A 333 -8.20 -2.23 3.08
C PHE A 333 -8.18 -2.08 1.53
N PRO A 334 -9.08 -1.27 0.92
CA PRO A 334 -9.98 -0.28 1.51
C PRO A 334 -11.45 -0.74 1.34
N VAL A 335 -11.92 -1.66 2.17
CA VAL A 335 -13.22 -2.32 2.05
C VAL A 335 -13.74 -2.72 3.44
N ARG A 336 -13.94 -1.77 4.36
CA ARG A 336 -15.25 -1.66 5.05
C ARG A 336 -15.48 -0.43 5.94
N PRO A 337 -14.67 -0.03 6.94
CA PRO A 337 -15.18 0.94 7.92
C PRO A 337 -15.30 2.37 7.37
N VAL A 338 -14.38 2.77 6.49
CA VAL A 338 -14.42 4.08 5.82
C VAL A 338 -15.44 4.09 4.68
N TYR A 339 -15.63 2.97 3.96
CA TYR A 339 -16.67 2.87 2.93
C TYR A 339 -18.08 2.75 3.53
N ASP A 340 -18.27 2.00 4.62
CA ASP A 340 -19.57 1.83 5.29
C ASP A 340 -19.95 3.08 6.11
N ALA A 341 -19.00 3.83 6.67
CA ALA A 341 -19.27 5.15 7.26
C ALA A 341 -19.64 6.20 6.18
N ILE A 342 -18.95 6.19 5.03
CA ILE A 342 -19.27 7.08 3.88
C ILE A 342 -20.59 6.67 3.20
N LEU A 343 -20.93 5.36 3.14
CA LEU A 343 -22.20 4.85 2.59
C LEU A 343 -23.37 4.96 3.56
N SER A 344 -23.15 4.86 4.88
CA SER A 344 -24.21 5.02 5.90
C SER A 344 -24.49 6.48 6.25
N ALA A 345 -23.50 7.37 6.16
CA ALA A 345 -23.71 8.81 6.35
C ALA A 345 -24.34 9.49 5.12
N HIS A 346 -24.48 8.80 3.99
CA HIS A 346 -25.08 9.31 2.76
C HIS A 346 -26.07 8.31 2.18
N GLU A 347 -27.22 8.19 2.85
CA GLU A 347 -28.44 7.61 2.28
C GLU A 347 -28.58 7.98 0.79
N GLY A 348 -28.23 7.05 -0.11
CA GLY A 348 -28.88 6.92 -1.42
C GLY A 348 -28.09 7.12 -2.72
N LYS A 349 -26.77 7.39 -2.81
CA LYS A 349 -26.09 7.47 -4.13
C LYS A 349 -24.66 6.91 -4.19
N SER A 350 -24.53 5.73 -4.79
CA SER A 350 -23.27 5.11 -5.23
C SER A 350 -22.60 5.94 -6.35
N ILE A 351 -21.28 6.18 -6.24
CA ILE A 351 -20.47 6.95 -7.22
C ILE A 351 -20.16 6.12 -8.49
N ARG A 352 -20.16 4.79 -8.40
CA ARG A 352 -19.81 3.90 -9.52
C ARG A 352 -20.84 3.89 -10.65
N PRO A 353 -22.15 3.97 -10.38
CA PRO A 353 -23.15 4.28 -11.40
C PRO A 353 -22.87 5.59 -12.15
N ALA A 354 -22.31 6.60 -11.50
CA ALA A 354 -21.98 7.88 -12.12
C ALA A 354 -20.77 7.75 -13.07
N LEU A 355 -19.69 7.07 -12.66
CA LEU A 355 -18.56 6.77 -13.56
C LEU A 355 -19.00 5.93 -14.77
N ILE A 356 -19.79 4.87 -14.54
CA ILE A 356 -20.32 4.05 -15.64
C ILE A 356 -21.23 4.89 -16.55
N ALA A 357 -22.07 5.77 -15.99
CA ALA A 357 -22.93 6.66 -16.76
C ALA A 357 -22.12 7.70 -17.56
N ASP A 358 -21.05 8.24 -16.97
CA ASP A 358 -20.14 9.20 -17.58
C ASP A 358 -19.38 8.56 -18.75
N LEU A 359 -18.72 7.42 -18.53
CA LEU A 359 -18.02 6.67 -19.57
C LEU A 359 -18.95 6.27 -20.72
N LYS A 360 -20.20 5.88 -20.41
CA LYS A 360 -21.21 5.60 -21.44
C LYS A 360 -21.64 6.83 -22.23
N LYS A 361 -21.72 7.99 -21.58
CA LYS A 361 -22.20 9.24 -22.17
C LYS A 361 -21.12 9.92 -23.00
N HIS A 362 -19.92 10.03 -22.45
CA HIS A 362 -18.81 10.82 -22.98
C HIS A 362 -17.82 9.98 -23.80
N HIS A 363 -17.77 8.67 -23.58
CA HIS A 363 -16.87 7.76 -24.29
C HIS A 363 -17.57 6.51 -24.87
N PRO A 364 -18.71 6.66 -25.58
CA PRO A 364 -19.57 5.54 -25.98
C PRO A 364 -18.90 4.53 -26.94
N ASN A 365 -17.85 4.93 -27.65
CA ASN A 365 -17.14 4.10 -28.65
C ASN A 365 -15.66 3.89 -28.31
N ASN A 366 -15.21 4.23 -27.10
CA ASN A 366 -13.82 4.07 -26.71
C ASN A 366 -13.59 2.64 -26.16
N PRO A 367 -12.67 1.85 -26.75
CA PRO A 367 -12.41 0.47 -26.32
C PRO A 367 -11.91 0.35 -24.88
N GLU A 368 -11.06 1.29 -24.43
CA GLU A 368 -10.57 1.36 -23.06
C GLU A 368 -11.69 1.72 -22.09
N ALA A 369 -12.58 2.65 -22.46
CA ALA A 369 -13.77 2.94 -21.66
C ALA A 369 -14.69 1.72 -21.53
N HIS A 370 -14.85 0.93 -22.60
CA HIS A 370 -15.59 -0.33 -22.55
C HIS A 370 -14.91 -1.37 -21.65
N HIS A 371 -13.58 -1.48 -21.71
CA HIS A 371 -12.81 -2.33 -20.80
C HIS A 371 -13.04 -1.93 -19.33
N MET A 372 -12.92 -0.64 -19.02
CA MET A 372 -13.13 -0.09 -17.67
C MET A 372 -14.57 -0.31 -17.16
N ILE A 373 -15.58 -0.02 -17.98
CA ILE A 373 -16.99 -0.28 -17.63
C ILE A 373 -17.19 -1.76 -17.32
N SER A 374 -16.58 -2.66 -18.11
CA SER A 374 -16.67 -4.10 -17.87
C SER A 374 -16.05 -4.49 -16.53
N VAL A 375 -14.84 -4.00 -16.22
CA VAL A 375 -14.17 -4.26 -14.94
C VAL A 375 -15.06 -3.85 -13.76
N GLU A 376 -15.61 -2.65 -13.81
CA GLU A 376 -16.43 -2.11 -12.73
C GLU A 376 -17.76 -2.86 -12.56
N LEU A 377 -18.45 -3.13 -13.66
CA LEU A 377 -19.68 -3.92 -13.62
C LEU A 377 -19.43 -5.36 -13.17
N ALA A 378 -18.32 -5.97 -13.61
CA ALA A 378 -17.96 -7.32 -13.22
C ALA A 378 -17.74 -7.35 -11.71
N ARG A 379 -16.90 -6.44 -11.18
CA ARG A 379 -16.59 -6.30 -9.76
C ARG A 379 -17.86 -6.21 -8.89
N LEU A 380 -18.82 -5.37 -9.28
CA LEU A 380 -20.10 -5.18 -8.57
C LEU A 380 -20.96 -6.45 -8.50
N GLY A 381 -20.80 -7.40 -9.42
CA GLY A 381 -21.44 -8.72 -9.37
C GLY A 381 -22.93 -8.77 -9.70
N GLU A 382 -23.66 -7.65 -9.59
CA GLU A 382 -25.10 -7.58 -9.87
C GLU A 382 -25.41 -7.42 -11.38
N ARG A 383 -24.45 -6.96 -12.18
CA ARG A 383 -24.65 -6.60 -13.61
C ARG A 383 -23.67 -7.32 -14.53
N LEU A 384 -23.44 -8.60 -14.27
CA LEU A 384 -22.42 -9.41 -14.97
C LEU A 384 -22.70 -9.55 -16.47
N ASP A 385 -23.96 -9.65 -16.90
CA ASP A 385 -24.28 -9.72 -18.33
C ASP A 385 -23.94 -8.42 -19.09
N GLU A 386 -24.08 -7.29 -18.41
CA GLU A 386 -23.72 -6.00 -18.98
C GLU A 386 -22.20 -5.80 -18.97
N ALA A 387 -21.54 -6.24 -17.90
CA ALA A 387 -20.07 -6.32 -17.86
C ALA A 387 -19.54 -7.11 -19.06
N ARG A 388 -20.19 -8.24 -19.39
CA ARG A 388 -19.83 -9.07 -20.54
C ARG A 388 -20.00 -8.31 -21.85
N LEU A 389 -21.12 -7.61 -22.03
CA LEU A 389 -21.38 -6.85 -23.26
C LEU A 389 -20.31 -5.78 -23.50
N PHE A 390 -19.90 -5.06 -22.46
CA PHE A 390 -18.82 -4.07 -22.57
C PHE A 390 -17.46 -4.71 -22.81
N ALA A 391 -17.14 -5.85 -22.19
CA ALA A 391 -15.94 -6.60 -22.53
C ALA A 391 -15.93 -7.09 -23.99
N GLU A 392 -17.06 -7.60 -24.49
CA GLU A 392 -17.21 -8.01 -25.90
C GLU A 392 -17.00 -6.83 -26.86
N ARG A 393 -17.48 -5.64 -26.50
CA ARG A 393 -17.24 -4.42 -27.30
C ARG A 393 -15.77 -4.00 -27.30
N ALA A 394 -15.10 -4.04 -26.15
CA ALA A 394 -13.67 -3.77 -26.06
C ALA A 394 -12.86 -4.72 -26.95
N VAL A 395 -13.13 -6.03 -26.87
CA VAL A 395 -12.49 -7.06 -27.71
C VAL A 395 -12.82 -6.89 -29.19
N LYS A 396 -14.06 -6.52 -29.52
CA LYS A 396 -14.46 -6.30 -30.93
C LYS A 396 -13.73 -5.10 -31.53
N ALA A 397 -13.54 -4.04 -30.76
CA ALA A 397 -12.88 -2.83 -31.23
C ALA A 397 -11.36 -3.01 -31.33
N GLU A 398 -10.76 -3.78 -30.41
CA GLU A 398 -9.34 -4.12 -30.44
C GLU A 398 -9.13 -5.64 -30.32
N PRO A 399 -9.27 -6.40 -31.42
CA PRO A 399 -9.12 -7.85 -31.39
C PRO A 399 -7.72 -8.35 -30.99
N TRP A 400 -6.70 -7.49 -31.11
CA TRP A 400 -5.31 -7.77 -30.72
C TRP A 400 -5.00 -7.40 -29.25
N ASN A 401 -5.95 -6.83 -28.51
CA ASN A 401 -5.75 -6.44 -27.12
C ASN A 401 -5.96 -7.66 -26.19
N ALA A 402 -4.86 -8.30 -25.81
CA ALA A 402 -4.87 -9.48 -24.95
C ALA A 402 -5.49 -9.21 -23.56
N ARG A 403 -5.32 -7.99 -23.01
CA ARG A 403 -5.90 -7.59 -21.73
C ARG A 403 -7.44 -7.48 -21.80
N ALA A 404 -7.97 -6.96 -22.91
CA ALA A 404 -9.41 -6.91 -23.14
C ALA A 404 -10.01 -8.32 -23.24
N ARG A 405 -9.33 -9.25 -23.92
CA ARG A 405 -9.73 -10.66 -24.00
C ARG A 405 -9.70 -11.37 -22.65
N HIS A 406 -8.64 -11.16 -21.88
CA HIS A 406 -8.55 -11.66 -20.51
C HIS A 406 -9.71 -11.15 -19.63
N GLN A 407 -10.05 -9.86 -19.72
CA GLN A 407 -11.18 -9.31 -18.97
C GLN A 407 -12.53 -9.90 -19.39
N LEU A 408 -12.73 -10.17 -20.68
CA LEU A 408 -13.89 -10.90 -21.16
C LEU A 408 -13.93 -12.31 -20.55
N ALA A 409 -12.81 -13.02 -20.53
CA ALA A 409 -12.72 -14.36 -19.94
C ALA A 409 -13.05 -14.36 -18.42
N LEU A 410 -12.52 -13.42 -17.65
CA LEU A 410 -12.84 -13.28 -16.23
C LEU A 410 -14.33 -13.02 -16.00
N THR A 411 -14.93 -12.18 -16.84
CA THR A 411 -16.37 -11.87 -16.76
C THR A 411 -17.20 -13.10 -17.11
N LEU A 412 -16.81 -13.87 -18.13
CA LEU A 412 -17.45 -15.12 -18.51
C LEU A 412 -17.33 -16.19 -17.42
N MET A 413 -16.19 -16.26 -16.71
CA MET A 413 -15.99 -17.16 -15.57
C MET A 413 -16.96 -16.87 -14.42
N ARG A 414 -17.23 -15.60 -14.15
CA ARG A 414 -18.22 -15.19 -13.14
C ARG A 414 -19.67 -15.46 -13.56
N LEU A 415 -19.92 -15.53 -14.87
CA LEU A 415 -21.19 -15.95 -15.46
C LEU A 415 -21.29 -17.48 -15.62
N GLU A 416 -20.35 -18.24 -15.06
CA GLU A 416 -20.29 -19.72 -15.17
C GLU A 416 -20.17 -20.23 -16.61
N ARG A 417 -19.66 -19.39 -17.53
CA ARG A 417 -19.44 -19.72 -18.95
C ARG A 417 -17.99 -20.08 -19.21
N ALA A 418 -17.50 -21.11 -18.53
CA ALA A 418 -16.09 -21.50 -18.56
C ALA A 418 -15.60 -21.85 -19.98
N ASP A 419 -16.43 -22.49 -20.81
CA ASP A 419 -16.06 -22.85 -22.20
C ASP A 419 -15.73 -21.64 -23.07
N LYS A 420 -16.48 -20.54 -22.91
CA LYS A 420 -16.21 -19.30 -23.64
C LYS A 420 -15.01 -18.56 -23.06
N ALA A 421 -14.82 -18.63 -21.75
CA ALA A 421 -13.68 -18.03 -21.09
C ALA A 421 -12.36 -18.66 -21.54
N GLU A 422 -12.34 -19.99 -21.70
CA GLU A 422 -11.17 -20.73 -22.21
C GLU A 422 -10.73 -20.20 -23.58
N VAL A 423 -11.68 -20.04 -24.51
CA VAL A 423 -11.42 -19.54 -25.86
C VAL A 423 -10.75 -18.17 -25.83
N GLU A 424 -11.26 -17.26 -24.99
CA GLU A 424 -10.72 -15.90 -24.93
C GLU A 424 -9.36 -15.83 -24.22
N LEU A 425 -9.11 -16.68 -23.22
CA LEU A 425 -7.79 -16.78 -22.59
C LEU A 425 -6.73 -17.38 -23.50
N ARG A 426 -7.07 -18.42 -24.29
CA ARG A 426 -6.13 -18.98 -25.28
C ARG A 426 -5.73 -17.94 -26.32
N LYS A 427 -6.69 -17.15 -26.82
CA LYS A 427 -6.38 -16.03 -27.71
C LYS A 427 -5.55 -14.94 -27.03
N ALA A 428 -5.79 -14.65 -25.74
CA ALA A 428 -4.95 -13.71 -25.01
C ALA A 428 -3.50 -14.20 -24.98
N ILE A 429 -3.28 -15.47 -24.64
CA ILE A 429 -1.95 -16.13 -24.63
C ILE A 429 -1.28 -16.11 -26.01
N GLU A 430 -2.02 -16.37 -27.08
CA GLU A 430 -1.51 -16.27 -28.46
C GLU A 430 -1.03 -14.86 -28.82
N LEU A 431 -1.71 -13.82 -28.31
CA LEU A 431 -1.40 -12.43 -28.62
C LEU A 431 -0.19 -11.90 -27.85
N ASP A 432 0.10 -12.43 -26.67
CA ASP A 432 1.25 -12.01 -25.85
C ASP A 432 1.70 -13.13 -24.89
N ALA A 433 2.52 -14.03 -25.44
CA ALA A 433 3.05 -15.17 -24.71
C ALA A 433 4.00 -14.81 -23.55
N GLY A 434 4.34 -13.51 -23.36
CA GLY A 434 5.24 -13.04 -22.31
C GLY A 434 4.60 -12.90 -20.94
N VAL A 435 3.27 -13.03 -20.83
CA VAL A 435 2.53 -12.83 -19.58
C VAL A 435 2.17 -14.17 -18.92
N ASP A 436 3.05 -14.65 -18.05
CA ASP A 436 2.89 -15.92 -17.31
C ASP A 436 1.53 -16.04 -16.59
N TRP A 437 1.02 -14.92 -16.09
CA TRP A 437 -0.24 -14.84 -15.36
C TRP A 437 -1.44 -15.42 -16.14
N TRP A 438 -1.43 -15.38 -17.47
CA TRP A 438 -2.53 -15.91 -18.28
C TRP A 438 -2.62 -17.43 -18.24
N ASN A 439 -1.48 -18.13 -18.12
CA ASN A 439 -1.48 -19.58 -17.95
C ASN A 439 -2.13 -19.99 -16.62
N TYR A 440 -1.88 -19.24 -15.55
CA TYR A 440 -2.56 -19.48 -14.28
C TYR A 440 -4.08 -19.21 -14.35
N GLN A 441 -4.50 -18.16 -15.07
CA GLN A 441 -5.93 -17.89 -15.28
C GLN A 441 -6.60 -18.97 -16.12
N LEU A 442 -5.95 -19.44 -17.19
CA LEU A 442 -6.42 -20.55 -18.01
C LEU A 442 -6.55 -21.82 -17.17
N ALA A 443 -5.58 -22.12 -16.30
CA ALA A 443 -5.68 -23.24 -15.37
C ALA A 443 -6.93 -23.16 -14.48
N GLN A 444 -7.26 -22.00 -13.93
CA GLN A 444 -8.50 -21.85 -13.15
C GLN A 444 -9.76 -22.15 -13.97
N VAL A 445 -9.79 -21.75 -15.25
CA VAL A 445 -10.90 -22.08 -16.15
C VAL A 445 -10.99 -23.59 -16.38
N LEU A 446 -9.87 -24.22 -16.71
CA LEU A 446 -9.78 -25.66 -16.95
C LEU A 446 -10.20 -26.46 -15.72
N TYR A 447 -9.80 -26.02 -14.53
CA TYR A 447 -10.23 -26.63 -13.26
C TYR A 447 -11.75 -26.57 -13.08
N ARG A 448 -12.39 -25.42 -13.37
CA ARG A 448 -13.85 -25.29 -13.27
C ARG A 448 -14.59 -26.16 -14.29
N GLN A 449 -13.99 -26.38 -15.45
CA GLN A 449 -14.49 -27.33 -16.45
C GLN A 449 -14.20 -28.79 -16.09
N GLN A 450 -13.54 -29.06 -14.96
CA GLN A 450 -13.09 -30.39 -14.55
C GLN A 450 -12.08 -31.03 -15.53
N LYS A 451 -11.39 -30.22 -16.35
CA LYS A 451 -10.32 -30.64 -17.24
C LYS A 451 -8.99 -30.65 -16.48
N TYR A 452 -8.84 -31.58 -15.54
CA TYR A 452 -7.72 -31.57 -14.59
C TYR A 452 -6.35 -31.81 -15.22
N ALA A 453 -6.21 -32.73 -16.19
CA ALA A 453 -4.92 -32.98 -16.84
C ALA A 453 -4.38 -31.74 -17.61
N PRO A 454 -5.15 -31.09 -18.50
CA PRO A 454 -4.71 -29.83 -19.11
C PRO A 454 -4.48 -28.70 -18.10
N CYS A 455 -5.23 -28.69 -16.99
CA CYS A 455 -5.03 -27.72 -15.91
C CYS A 455 -3.64 -27.89 -15.28
N ILE A 456 -3.22 -29.13 -15.01
CA ILE A 456 -1.89 -29.45 -14.46
C ILE A 456 -0.78 -28.92 -15.37
N ASP A 457 -0.89 -29.12 -16.68
CA ASP A 457 0.13 -28.65 -17.63
C ASP A 457 0.29 -27.12 -17.57
N CYS A 458 -0.82 -26.37 -17.59
CA CYS A 458 -0.80 -24.92 -17.47
C CYS A 458 -0.22 -24.44 -16.12
N ILE A 459 -0.50 -25.15 -15.02
CA ILE A 459 0.01 -24.80 -13.70
C ILE A 459 1.51 -25.08 -13.60
N LYS A 460 1.99 -26.21 -14.14
CA LYS A 460 3.42 -26.53 -14.15
C LYS A 460 4.21 -25.49 -14.92
N GLU A 461 3.76 -25.10 -16.11
CA GLU A 461 4.42 -24.03 -16.88
C GLU A 461 4.47 -22.70 -16.10
N TYR A 462 3.39 -22.38 -15.38
CA TYR A 462 3.36 -21.19 -14.51
C TYR A 462 4.34 -21.31 -13.33
N LEU A 463 4.39 -22.46 -12.68
CA LEU A 463 5.27 -22.73 -11.53
C LEU A 463 6.75 -22.77 -11.92
N ASP A 464 7.10 -23.15 -13.16
CA ASP A 464 8.47 -23.11 -13.66
C ASP A 464 9.07 -21.69 -13.60
N ARG A 465 8.21 -20.66 -13.76
CA ARG A 465 8.59 -19.24 -13.68
C ARG A 465 8.31 -18.63 -12.31
N ARG A 466 7.36 -19.19 -11.56
CA ARG A 466 6.87 -18.69 -10.26
C ARG A 466 6.80 -19.82 -9.22
N PRO A 467 7.95 -20.38 -8.79
CA PRO A 467 7.98 -21.54 -7.90
C PRO A 467 7.48 -21.22 -6.49
N ASP A 468 7.36 -19.94 -6.12
CA ASP A 468 6.90 -19.45 -4.82
C ASP A 468 5.37 -19.18 -4.77
N SER A 469 4.62 -19.52 -5.83
CA SER A 469 3.19 -19.24 -5.88
C SER A 469 2.36 -20.27 -5.11
N SER A 470 2.02 -19.95 -3.86
CA SER A 470 1.17 -20.78 -3.00
C SER A 470 -0.20 -21.11 -3.64
N ASP A 471 -0.86 -20.14 -4.29
CA ASP A 471 -2.17 -20.36 -4.95
C ASP A 471 -2.07 -21.33 -6.13
N ALA A 472 -0.96 -21.32 -6.88
CA ALA A 472 -0.75 -22.23 -7.99
C ALA A 472 -0.47 -23.66 -7.50
N TRP A 473 0.39 -23.82 -6.48
CA TRP A 473 0.59 -25.10 -5.80
C TRP A 473 -0.70 -25.65 -5.21
N GLN A 474 -1.55 -24.79 -4.64
CA GLN A 474 -2.87 -25.18 -4.15
C GLN A 474 -3.76 -25.73 -5.27
N LEU A 475 -3.84 -25.02 -6.41
CA LEU A 475 -4.65 -25.45 -7.54
C LEU A 475 -4.12 -26.77 -8.11
N LEU A 476 -2.80 -26.95 -8.16
CA LEU A 476 -2.15 -28.18 -8.59
C LEU A 476 -2.55 -29.36 -7.68
N GLY A 477 -2.44 -29.17 -6.37
CA GLY A 477 -2.84 -30.19 -5.38
C GLY A 477 -4.32 -30.56 -5.50
N ARG A 478 -5.20 -29.60 -5.80
CA ARG A 478 -6.62 -29.87 -6.06
C ARG A 478 -6.87 -30.63 -7.36
N CYS A 479 -6.04 -30.44 -8.38
CA CYS A 479 -6.15 -31.20 -9.63
C CYS A 479 -5.75 -32.65 -9.40
N TYR A 480 -4.62 -32.90 -8.74
CA TYR A 480 -4.19 -34.24 -8.37
C TYR A 480 -5.16 -34.93 -7.41
N GLU A 481 -5.70 -34.20 -6.41
CA GLU A 481 -6.75 -34.71 -5.52
C GLU A 481 -7.98 -35.18 -6.32
N ALA A 482 -8.40 -34.42 -7.35
CA ALA A 482 -9.54 -34.79 -8.19
C ALA A 482 -9.25 -35.98 -9.13
N LEU A 483 -7.98 -36.24 -9.47
CA LEU A 483 -7.53 -37.40 -10.23
C LEU A 483 -7.25 -38.63 -9.36
N ASN A 484 -7.32 -38.49 -8.03
CA ASN A 484 -6.90 -39.48 -7.03
C ASN A 484 -5.38 -39.76 -6.98
N ASP A 485 -4.57 -38.86 -7.54
CA ASP A 485 -3.11 -38.88 -7.48
C ASP A 485 -2.66 -38.36 -6.11
N THR A 486 -2.78 -39.24 -5.11
CA THR A 486 -2.73 -38.86 -3.69
C THR A 486 -1.37 -38.33 -3.25
N GLU A 487 -0.26 -38.89 -3.76
CA GLU A 487 1.08 -38.46 -3.36
C GLU A 487 1.45 -37.11 -3.98
N GLU A 488 1.16 -36.92 -5.26
CA GLU A 488 1.37 -35.67 -5.98
C GLU A 488 0.51 -34.54 -5.41
N ALA A 489 -0.73 -34.85 -5.01
CA ALA A 489 -1.60 -33.90 -4.31
C ALA A 489 -0.99 -33.48 -2.96
N ALA A 490 -0.46 -34.44 -2.20
CA ALA A 490 0.18 -34.18 -0.92
C ALA A 490 1.44 -33.31 -1.08
N GLU A 491 2.32 -33.62 -2.04
CA GLU A 491 3.50 -32.83 -2.35
C GLU A 491 3.13 -31.38 -2.72
N ALA A 492 2.14 -31.20 -3.60
CA ALA A 492 1.66 -29.88 -3.98
C ALA A 492 1.09 -29.09 -2.79
N PHE A 493 0.35 -29.73 -1.88
CA PHE A 493 -0.14 -29.08 -0.66
C PHE A 493 0.99 -28.72 0.33
N VAL A 494 2.05 -29.52 0.41
CA VAL A 494 3.25 -29.18 1.18
C VAL A 494 3.92 -27.94 0.60
N HIS A 495 4.16 -27.90 -0.72
CA HIS A 495 4.72 -26.73 -1.38
C HIS A 495 3.85 -25.47 -1.19
N ALA A 496 2.51 -25.61 -1.29
CA ALA A 496 1.59 -24.51 -1.04
C ALA A 496 1.70 -23.98 0.41
N ALA A 497 1.82 -24.88 1.40
CA ALA A 497 1.98 -24.51 2.81
C ALA A 497 3.34 -23.87 3.11
N ASP A 498 4.40 -24.30 2.43
CA ASP A 498 5.75 -23.77 2.64
C ASP A 498 5.94 -22.40 1.96
N ALA A 499 5.30 -22.20 0.80
CA ALA A 499 5.26 -20.90 0.12
C ALA A 499 4.52 -19.83 0.93
N LYS A 500 3.53 -20.22 1.73
CA LYS A 500 2.77 -19.30 2.60
C LYS A 500 2.47 -19.93 3.98
N PRO A 501 3.41 -19.86 4.94
CA PRO A 501 3.31 -20.57 6.23
C PRO A 501 2.16 -20.12 7.14
N ASP A 502 1.66 -18.90 6.97
CA ASP A 502 0.54 -18.33 7.74
C ASP A 502 -0.83 -18.79 7.21
N TRP A 503 -0.88 -19.43 6.04
CA TRP A 503 -2.11 -19.90 5.43
C TRP A 503 -2.39 -21.37 5.76
N THR A 504 -3.43 -21.59 6.54
CA THR A 504 -3.74 -22.91 7.11
C THR A 504 -4.46 -23.87 6.16
N TRP A 505 -5.02 -23.38 5.05
CA TRP A 505 -5.86 -24.20 4.17
C TRP A 505 -5.12 -25.38 3.52
N PRO A 506 -3.90 -25.24 2.97
CA PRO A 506 -3.19 -26.37 2.38
C PRO A 506 -2.82 -27.44 3.40
N LEU A 507 -2.45 -27.06 4.63
CA LEU A 507 -2.18 -28.00 5.71
C LEU A 507 -3.43 -28.77 6.13
N LEU A 508 -4.58 -28.09 6.19
CA LEU A 508 -5.86 -28.74 6.48
C LEU A 508 -6.23 -29.75 5.40
N LYS A 509 -5.98 -29.40 4.13
CA LYS A 509 -6.18 -30.32 3.00
C LYS A 509 -5.25 -31.52 3.04
N LEU A 510 -3.97 -31.31 3.34
CA LEU A 510 -2.98 -32.37 3.51
C LEU A 510 -3.38 -33.35 4.63
N ALA A 511 -3.75 -32.84 5.80
CA ALA A 511 -4.19 -33.68 6.92
C ALA A 511 -5.44 -34.50 6.56
N ASN A 512 -6.44 -33.87 5.94
CA ASN A 512 -7.64 -34.57 5.45
C ASN A 512 -7.30 -35.64 4.42
N LEU A 513 -6.45 -35.33 3.44
CA LEU A 513 -6.04 -36.27 2.39
C LEU A 513 -5.38 -37.52 2.98
N ARG A 514 -4.52 -37.35 4.00
CA ARG A 514 -3.87 -38.47 4.71
C ARG A 514 -4.83 -39.28 5.56
N VAL A 515 -5.84 -38.65 6.18
CA VAL A 515 -6.93 -39.38 6.85
C VAL A 515 -7.73 -40.24 5.86
N HIS A 516 -8.13 -39.67 4.72
CA HIS A 516 -8.99 -40.37 3.75
C HIS A 516 -8.25 -41.48 3.01
N SER A 517 -7.02 -41.23 2.57
CA SER A 517 -6.20 -42.22 1.86
C SER A 517 -5.64 -43.31 2.77
N LYS A 518 -5.55 -43.05 4.09
CA LYS A 518 -4.92 -43.94 5.09
C LYS A 518 -3.46 -44.26 4.77
N THR A 519 -2.79 -43.33 4.09
CA THR A 519 -1.36 -43.40 3.74
C THR A 519 -0.59 -42.34 4.50
N ASN A 520 0.71 -42.57 4.72
CA ASN A 520 1.66 -41.63 5.33
C ASN A 520 1.07 -40.78 6.49
N PRO A 521 0.54 -41.42 7.55
CA PRO A 521 -0.12 -40.71 8.65
C PRO A 521 0.83 -39.75 9.39
N GLU A 522 2.14 -40.00 9.36
CA GLU A 522 3.16 -39.12 9.94
C GLU A 522 3.17 -37.73 9.28
N GLN A 523 3.09 -37.67 7.94
CA GLN A 523 2.98 -36.38 7.24
C GLN A 523 1.69 -35.63 7.61
N GLY A 524 0.58 -36.36 7.77
CA GLY A 524 -0.66 -35.79 8.27
C GLY A 524 -0.50 -35.22 9.69
N LEU A 525 0.19 -35.94 10.58
CA LEU A 525 0.43 -35.50 11.96
C LEU A 525 1.28 -34.22 12.00
N VAL A 526 2.35 -34.14 11.21
CA VAL A 526 3.17 -32.93 11.05
C VAL A 526 2.32 -31.75 10.56
N ALA A 527 1.40 -31.98 9.62
CA ALA A 527 0.47 -30.93 9.19
C ALA A 527 -0.45 -30.47 10.32
N THR A 528 -0.94 -31.40 11.17
CA THR A 528 -1.73 -31.03 12.35
C THR A 528 -0.93 -30.26 13.41
N ASP A 529 0.36 -30.55 13.58
CA ASP A 529 1.24 -29.79 14.49
C ASP A 529 1.32 -28.33 14.04
N ARG A 530 1.69 -28.09 12.77
CA ARG A 530 1.76 -26.74 12.18
C ARG A 530 0.42 -26.00 12.24
N LEU A 531 -0.69 -26.70 12.04
CA LEU A 531 -2.03 -26.13 12.17
C LEU A 531 -2.33 -25.67 13.60
N LEU A 532 -1.98 -26.46 14.61
CA LEU A 532 -2.23 -26.14 16.02
C LEU A 532 -1.33 -25.01 16.56
N GLU A 533 -0.16 -24.82 15.95
CA GLU A 533 0.70 -23.64 16.18
C GLU A 533 0.10 -22.36 15.60
N THR A 534 -0.64 -22.46 14.50
CA THR A 534 -1.17 -21.31 13.75
C THR A 534 -2.60 -20.92 14.17
N LEU A 535 -3.44 -21.90 14.55
CA LEU A 535 -4.85 -21.67 14.87
C LEU A 535 -5.05 -21.32 16.35
N PHE A 536 -5.78 -20.23 16.61
CA PHE A 536 -6.09 -19.76 17.97
C PHE A 536 -7.55 -20.00 18.38
N HIS A 537 -8.48 -20.18 17.44
CA HIS A 537 -9.89 -20.40 17.75
C HIS A 537 -10.16 -21.83 18.23
N ALA A 538 -10.78 -21.96 19.41
CA ALA A 538 -11.05 -23.25 20.05
C ALA A 538 -11.79 -24.24 19.13
N ARG A 539 -12.80 -23.75 18.40
CA ARG A 539 -13.59 -24.55 17.46
C ARG A 539 -12.77 -25.16 16.33
N GLN A 540 -11.91 -24.36 15.69
CA GLN A 540 -11.05 -24.81 14.59
C GLN A 540 -9.97 -25.76 15.10
N ARG A 541 -9.40 -25.48 16.27
CA ARG A 541 -8.43 -26.39 16.93
C ARG A 541 -9.06 -27.73 17.27
N ALA A 542 -10.31 -27.74 17.75
CA ALA A 542 -11.05 -28.98 18.01
C ALA A 542 -11.16 -29.84 16.74
N GLU A 543 -11.49 -29.24 15.59
CA GLU A 543 -11.52 -29.93 14.29
C GLU A 543 -10.16 -30.54 13.92
N VAL A 544 -9.07 -29.83 14.15
CA VAL A 544 -7.71 -30.37 13.90
C VAL A 544 -7.37 -31.53 14.85
N TYR A 545 -7.78 -31.48 16.11
CA TYR A 545 -7.59 -32.59 17.04
C TYR A 545 -8.38 -33.85 16.65
N ILE A 546 -9.52 -33.73 15.97
CA ILE A 546 -10.22 -34.88 15.39
C ILE A 546 -9.44 -35.50 14.25
N LEU A 547 -8.90 -34.68 13.33
CA LEU A 547 -8.03 -35.18 12.26
C LEU A 547 -6.80 -35.88 12.85
N ARG A 548 -6.19 -35.27 13.88
CA ARG A 548 -5.06 -35.86 14.60
C ARG A 548 -5.42 -37.20 15.25
N SER A 549 -6.61 -37.30 15.86
CA SER A 549 -7.13 -38.55 16.44
C SER A 549 -7.24 -39.65 15.38
N GLN A 550 -7.84 -39.35 14.24
CA GLN A 550 -7.96 -40.29 13.11
C GLN A 550 -6.61 -40.71 12.56
N LEU A 551 -5.66 -39.78 12.42
CA LEU A 551 -4.29 -40.08 11.98
C LEU A 551 -3.54 -40.98 12.96
N HIS A 552 -3.70 -40.77 14.27
CA HIS A 552 -3.13 -41.68 15.28
C HIS A 552 -3.77 -43.07 15.25
N GLU A 553 -5.07 -43.17 14.98
CA GLU A 553 -5.75 -44.46 14.79
C GLU A 553 -5.20 -45.20 13.55
N ILE A 554 -5.00 -44.48 12.43
CA ILE A 554 -4.34 -45.01 11.22
C ILE A 554 -2.90 -45.44 11.52
N ASN A 555 -2.17 -44.66 12.34
CA ASN A 555 -0.80 -44.95 12.75
C ASN A 555 -0.68 -46.03 13.85
N GLY A 556 -1.78 -46.73 14.19
CA GLY A 556 -1.80 -47.78 15.21
C GLY A 556 -1.63 -47.31 16.67
N SER A 557 -1.61 -46.00 16.91
CA SER A 557 -1.42 -45.40 18.24
C SER A 557 -2.75 -45.06 18.90
N ARG A 558 -3.48 -46.08 19.36
CA ARG A 558 -4.83 -45.93 19.95
C ARG A 558 -4.87 -44.97 21.14
N GLU A 559 -3.89 -45.04 22.03
CA GLU A 559 -3.79 -44.18 23.21
C GLU A 559 -3.73 -42.69 22.82
N LYS A 560 -2.85 -42.34 21.86
CA LYS A 560 -2.74 -40.98 21.31
C LYS A 560 -4.00 -40.55 20.55
N ALA A 561 -4.70 -41.49 19.91
CA ALA A 561 -5.98 -41.21 19.26
C ALA A 561 -7.05 -40.79 20.30
N ILE A 562 -7.12 -41.48 21.44
CA ILE A 562 -8.02 -41.14 22.55
C ILE A 562 -7.64 -39.78 23.15
N GLU A 563 -6.36 -39.53 23.38
CA GLU A 563 -5.86 -38.25 23.91
C GLU A 563 -6.26 -37.08 23.00
N ALA A 564 -6.03 -37.19 21.69
CA ALA A 564 -6.43 -36.16 20.74
C ALA A 564 -7.96 -35.95 20.71
N ALA A 565 -8.75 -37.03 20.74
CA ALA A 565 -10.22 -36.92 20.79
C ALA A 565 -10.70 -36.24 22.09
N LEU A 566 -10.05 -36.52 23.22
CA LEU A 566 -10.31 -35.84 24.50
C LEU A 566 -10.06 -34.34 24.39
N ARG A 567 -8.90 -33.93 23.85
CA ARG A 567 -8.60 -32.50 23.63
C ARG A 567 -9.62 -31.82 22.74
N SER A 568 -10.12 -32.50 21.70
CA SER A 568 -11.21 -31.97 20.89
C SER A 568 -12.49 -31.74 21.70
N THR A 569 -12.87 -32.67 22.56
CA THR A 569 -14.08 -32.54 23.40
C THR A 569 -13.94 -31.47 24.47
N GLU A 570 -12.74 -31.25 25.01
CA GLU A 570 -12.47 -30.17 25.97
C GLU A 570 -12.61 -28.79 25.31
N LEU A 571 -12.15 -28.65 24.06
CA LEU A 571 -12.19 -27.39 23.32
C LEU A 571 -13.57 -27.06 22.72
N ALA A 572 -14.37 -28.08 22.41
CA ALA A 572 -15.73 -27.91 21.88
C ALA A 572 -16.68 -28.97 22.49
N PRO A 573 -17.10 -28.79 23.77
CA PRO A 573 -17.95 -29.77 24.48
C PRO A 573 -19.34 -29.96 23.86
N ASP A 574 -19.83 -28.93 23.17
CA ASP A 574 -21.10 -28.90 22.43
C ASP A 574 -21.01 -29.60 21.07
N TRP A 575 -19.80 -29.95 20.60
CA TRP A 575 -19.62 -30.61 19.32
C TRP A 575 -19.85 -32.11 19.39
N GLU A 576 -21.06 -32.53 19.02
CA GLU A 576 -21.48 -33.93 19.07
C GLU A 576 -20.51 -34.90 18.37
N TRP A 577 -19.91 -34.48 17.25
CA TRP A 577 -18.95 -35.31 16.50
C TRP A 577 -17.70 -35.66 17.32
N ALA A 578 -17.18 -34.71 18.11
CA ALA A 578 -16.01 -34.96 18.96
C ALA A 578 -16.35 -35.96 20.07
N SER A 579 -17.49 -35.76 20.72
CA SER A 579 -17.98 -36.65 21.78
C SER A 579 -18.24 -38.07 21.27
N LYS A 580 -18.85 -38.20 20.08
CA LYS A 580 -19.05 -39.51 19.41
C LYS A 580 -17.73 -40.20 19.05
N THR A 581 -16.75 -39.44 18.57
CA THR A 581 -15.43 -39.98 18.21
C THR A 581 -14.73 -40.56 19.43
N LEU A 582 -14.72 -39.82 20.55
CA LEU A 582 -14.14 -40.28 21.82
C LEU A 582 -14.85 -41.52 22.37
N ALA A 583 -16.19 -41.51 22.39
CA ALA A 583 -16.99 -42.64 22.88
C ALA A 583 -16.72 -43.92 22.09
N ARG A 584 -16.62 -43.82 20.75
CA ARG A 584 -16.28 -44.94 19.87
C ARG A 584 -14.90 -45.53 20.21
N LEU A 585 -13.88 -44.68 20.38
CA LEU A 585 -12.52 -45.12 20.66
C LEU A 585 -12.40 -45.82 22.02
N ARG A 586 -13.11 -45.33 23.05
CA ARG A 586 -13.17 -45.96 24.38
C ARG A 586 -13.94 -47.28 24.40
N ALA A 587 -15.08 -47.37 23.73
CA ALA A 587 -15.88 -48.60 23.70
C ALA A 587 -15.13 -49.78 23.06
N GLN A 588 -14.35 -49.50 22.02
CA GLN A 588 -13.49 -50.48 21.37
C GLN A 588 -12.28 -50.88 22.25
N GLU A 589 -11.78 -50.00 23.11
CA GLU A 589 -10.72 -50.31 24.10
C GLU A 589 -11.23 -51.32 25.15
N THR A 590 -12.43 -51.09 25.70
CA THR A 590 -13.06 -52.00 26.66
C THR A 590 -13.30 -53.41 26.07
N ARG A 591 -13.56 -53.53 24.77
CA ARG A 591 -13.71 -54.83 24.08
C ARG A 591 -12.39 -55.57 23.89
N GLN A 592 -11.28 -54.87 23.66
CA GLN A 592 -9.95 -55.48 23.56
C GLN A 592 -9.43 -55.94 24.92
N THR A 593 -9.70 -55.20 26.00
CA THR A 593 -9.27 -55.57 27.36
C THR A 593 -10.13 -56.67 27.99
N SER A 594 -11.35 -56.89 27.50
CA SER A 594 -12.28 -57.90 28.05
C SER A 594 -12.26 -59.27 27.35
N GLY A 595 -11.65 -59.42 26.17
CA GLY A 595 -11.41 -60.74 25.54
C GLY A 595 -12.65 -61.57 25.19
N VAL A 596 -13.86 -61.01 25.20
CA VAL A 596 -15.10 -61.77 24.92
C VAL A 596 -15.43 -61.69 23.43
N LYS A 597 -15.38 -62.85 22.73
CA LYS A 597 -15.96 -63.02 21.38
C LYS A 597 -17.49 -62.91 21.46
N PRO A 598 -18.18 -62.27 20.49
CA PRO A 598 -19.64 -62.33 20.43
C PRO A 598 -20.10 -63.71 19.92
N GLU A 599 -21.03 -64.34 20.63
CA GLU A 599 -21.89 -65.43 20.12
C GLU A 599 -22.99 -64.89 19.20
#